data_AF-X1VAS1-F1
#
_entry.id   AF-X1VAS1-F1
#
_cell.length_a   1.000
_cell.length_b   1.000
_cell.length_c   1.000
_cell.angle_alpha   90.00
_cell.angle_beta   90.00
_cell.angle_gamma   90.00
#
_symmetry.space_group_name_H-M   'P 1'
#
loop_
_entity.id
_entity.type
_entity.pdbx_description
1 polymer ?
#
loop_
_entity_poly.entity_id
_entity_poly.type
_entity_poly.pdbx_seq_one_letter_code
_entity_poly.pdbx_strand_id
1 'polypeptide(L)' 'MLSDFTSDEEQTITQVMPEVSEAILCLLTEGLATAMNRYN' A
#
# COMPACT_ATOMS: atom_id res chain seq x y z
N MET A 1 19.85 -7.03 5.16
CA MET A 1 18.64 -7.02 6.02
C MET A 1 17.84 -8.26 5.63
N LEU A 2 18.04 -9.35 6.36
CA LEU A 2 17.28 -10.61 6.22
C LEU A 2 16.86 -11.03 7.64
N SER A 3 16.17 -10.13 8.35
CA SER A 3 15.37 -10.58 9.47
C SER A 3 13.96 -10.80 8.93
N ASP A 4 13.37 -11.93 9.29
CA ASP A 4 11.95 -12.14 9.07
C ASP A 4 11.17 -11.04 9.80
N PHE A 5 10.03 -10.68 9.24
CA PHE A 5 9.12 -9.74 9.88
C PHE A 5 8.60 -10.37 11.18
N THR A 6 8.43 -9.55 12.20
CA THR A 6 7.65 -9.96 13.38
C THR A 6 6.20 -10.22 12.96
N SER A 7 5.47 -11.02 13.75
CA SER A 7 4.07 -11.32 13.47
C SER A 7 3.19 -10.06 13.34
N ASP A 8 3.51 -9.01 14.10
CA ASP A 8 2.82 -7.72 14.04
C ASP A 8 3.12 -6.98 12.72
N GLU A 9 4.36 -7.03 12.25
CA GLU A 9 4.75 -6.47 10.95
C GLU A 9 4.12 -7.24 9.79
N GLU A 10 4.09 -8.58 9.84
CA GLU A 10 3.41 -9.40 8.83
C GLU A 10 1.90 -9.13 8.77
N GLN A 11 1.27 -8.97 9.94
CA GLN A 11 -0.14 -8.63 10.02
C GLN A 11 -0.41 -7.24 9.44
N THR A 12 0.45 -6.27 9.77
CA THR A 12 0.35 -4.91 9.23
C THR A 12 0.49 -4.92 7.71
N ILE A 13 1.51 -5.60 7.17
CA ILE A 13 1.72 -5.75 5.73
C ILE A 13 0.49 -6.39 5.08
N THR A 14 -0.02 -7.48 5.63
CA THR A 14 -1.21 -8.18 5.09
C THR A 14 -2.43 -7.25 5.01
N GLN A 15 -2.58 -6.34 5.98
CA GLN A 15 -3.69 -5.38 6.01
C GLN A 15 -3.52 -4.24 5.01
N VAL A 16 -2.30 -3.70 4.84
CA VAL A 16 -2.06 -2.53 3.97
C VAL A 16 -1.79 -2.91 2.50
N MET A 17 -1.36 -4.14 2.22
CA MET A 17 -1.01 -4.57 0.86
C MET A 17 -2.15 -4.41 -0.17
N PRO A 18 -3.43 -4.72 0.14
CA PRO A 18 -4.54 -4.47 -0.77
C PRO A 18 -4.71 -2.98 -1.08
N GLU A 19 -4.65 -2.13 -0.06
CA GLU A 19 -4.84 -0.67 -0.19
C GLU A 19 -3.74 -0.04 -1.04
N VAL A 20 -2.48 -0.45 -0.83
CA VAL A 20 -1.35 -0.01 -1.65
C VAL A 20 -1.51 -0.47 -3.11
N SER A 21 -2.03 -1.67 -3.33
CA SER A 21 -2.26 -2.19 -4.69
C SER A 21 -3.31 -1.36 -5.43
N GLU A 22 -4.38 -0.96 -4.74
CA GLU A 22 -5.39 -0.06 -5.31
C GLU A 22 -4.85 1.36 -5.52
N ALA A 23 -4.03 1.87 -4.59
CA ALA A 23 -3.39 3.17 -4.74
C ALA A 23 -2.46 3.21 -5.97
N ILE A 24 -1.69 2.15 -6.22
CA ILE A 24 -0.85 2.01 -7.42
C ILE A 24 -1.74 1.96 -8.67
N LEU A 25 -2.82 1.17 -8.65
CA LEU A 25 -3.75 1.12 -9.78
C LEU A 25 -4.34 2.51 -10.08
N CYS A 26 -4.84 3.20 -9.06
CA CYS A 26 -5.37 4.56 -9.15
C CYS A 26 -4.32 5.55 -9.68
N LEU A 27 -3.07 5.43 -9.24
CA LEU A 27 -1.97 6.26 -9.74
C LEU A 27 -1.75 6.05 -11.24
N LEU A 28 -1.76 4.79 -11.69
CA LEU A 28 -1.51 4.42 -13.09
C LEU A 28 -2.68 4.78 -14.02
N THR A 29 -3.92 4.76 -13.52
CA THR A 29 -5.14 5.00 -14.32
C THR A 29 -5.68 6.41 -14.22
N GLU A 30 -5.57 7.06 -13.06
CA GLU A 30 -6.21 8.36 -12.76
C GLU A 30 -5.21 9.48 -12.43
N GLY A 31 -3.93 9.15 -12.27
CA GLY A 31 -2.83 10.10 -12.06
C GLY A 31 -2.58 10.48 -10.59
N LEU A 32 -1.46 11.17 -10.39
CA LEU A 32 -0.87 11.43 -9.06
C LEU A 32 -1.79 12.22 -8.12
N ALA A 33 -2.38 13.33 -8.61
CA ALA A 33 -3.22 14.19 -7.78
C ALA A 33 -4.46 13.43 -7.26
N THR A 34 -5.06 12.60 -8.11
CA THR A 34 -6.23 11.78 -7.75
C THR A 34 -5.87 10.71 -6.73
N ALA A 35 -4.78 9.98 -6.96
CA ALA A 35 -4.32 8.94 -6.04
C ALA A 35 -3.96 9.51 -4.66
N MET A 36 -3.20 10.62 -4.62
CA MET A 36 -2.81 11.26 -3.37
C MET A 36 -3.99 11.82 -2.57
N ASN A 37 -5.06 12.27 -3.21
CA ASN A 37 -6.25 12.75 -2.50
C ASN A 37 -7.10 11.61 -1.92
N ARG A 38 -6.99 10.40 -2.47
CA ARG A 38 -7.76 9.23 -2.00
C ARG A 38 -7.06 8.43 -0.92
N TYR A 39 -5.72 8.40 -0.92
CA TYR A 39 -4.93 7.49 -0.08
C TYR A 39 -3.92 8.19 0.86
N ASN A 40 -3.89 9.53 0.94
CA ASN A 40 -3.23 10.26 2.05
C ASN A 40 -4.24 10.61 3.14
#